data_AF-A0A9D7HE51-F1
#
_entry.id   AF-A0A9D7HE51-F1
#
_cell.length_a   1.000
_cell.length_b   1.000
_cell.length_c   1.000
_cell.angle_alpha   90.00
_cell.angle_beta   90.00
_cell.angle_gamma   90.00
#
_symmetry.space_group_name_H-M   'P 1'
#
loop_
_entity.id
_entity.type
_entity.pdbx_description
1 polymer ?
#
loop_
_entity_poly.entity_id
_entity_poly.type
_entity_poly.pdbx_seq_one_letter_code
_entity_poly.pdbx_strand_id
1 'polypeptide(L)'
;MRKTFIALASMALLVLACSSGDAPVELGAESGISEGERIYRMNCTLCHGTDGKLGFNGAKDLTKSTLTKEEMIARVREGKGTMLPYKNMLSAKDIEAVVAHVRSLPKTK
;
A
#
# COMPACT_ATOMS: atom_id res chain seq x y z
N MET A 1 55.88 24.08 47.07
CA MET A 1 54.84 25.12 47.26
C MET A 1 54.35 25.50 45.87
N ARG A 2 53.11 25.38 45.40
CA ARG A 2 51.75 25.21 45.94
C ARG A 2 51.01 24.37 44.87
N LYS A 3 50.49 23.18 45.20
CA LYS A 3 49.07 22.93 45.50
C LYS A 3 48.11 23.35 44.36
N THR A 4 47.89 22.47 43.39
CA THR A 4 46.58 22.34 42.73
C THR A 4 45.97 21.02 43.17
N PHE A 5 44.97 21.16 44.02
CA PHE A 5 44.18 20.09 44.61
C PHE A 5 43.15 19.58 43.59
N ILE A 6 43.11 18.25 43.43
CA ILE A 6 41.92 17.38 43.47
C ILE A 6 40.56 18.10 43.28
N ALA A 7 39.97 17.92 42.10
CA ALA A 7 38.53 17.71 41.82
C ALA A 7 38.43 17.63 40.29
N LEU A 8 37.85 16.64 39.62
CA LEU A 8 36.86 15.67 40.00
C LEU A 8 37.26 14.30 39.42
N ALA A 9 37.18 13.30 40.29
CA ALA A 9 36.94 11.93 39.88
C ALA A 9 35.60 11.85 39.12
N SER A 10 35.53 10.89 38.20
CA SER A 10 34.30 10.19 37.82
C SER A 10 33.23 10.99 37.07
N MET A 11 33.30 11.00 35.74
CA MET A 11 32.06 11.11 34.94
C MET A 11 32.17 10.27 33.66
N ALA A 12 31.44 9.15 33.69
CA ALA A 12 30.87 8.41 32.55
C ALA A 12 31.88 7.86 31.50
N LEU A 13 32.21 6.56 31.43
CA LEU A 13 31.28 5.46 31.13
C LEU A 13 29.96 5.93 30.51
N LEU A 14 29.87 6.01 29.17
CA LEU A 14 28.68 5.80 28.32
C LEU A 14 28.79 6.56 26.98
N VAL A 15 29.67 6.13 26.07
CA VAL A 15 29.53 6.52 24.65
C VAL A 15 29.82 5.35 23.71
N LEU A 16 29.23 4.19 24.03
CA LEU A 16 29.24 3.00 23.17
C LEU A 16 27.82 2.48 22.95
N ALA A 17 26.92 3.32 22.44
CA ALA A 17 25.62 2.90 21.92
C ALA A 17 24.99 4.05 21.12
N CYS A 18 25.17 4.03 19.80
CA CYS A 18 24.24 4.55 18.78
C CYS A 18 24.79 4.13 17.40
N SER A 19 24.86 2.82 17.15
CA SER A 19 24.78 2.32 15.79
C SER A 19 23.31 2.44 15.40
N SER A 20 22.93 3.59 14.86
CA SER A 20 21.68 3.74 14.15
C SER A 20 21.85 2.97 12.84
N GLY A 21 21.61 1.66 12.90
CA GLY A 21 21.31 0.91 11.69
C GLY A 21 20.03 1.50 11.12
N ASP A 22 20.14 2.21 9.99
CA ASP A 22 19.02 2.50 9.10
C ASP A 22 18.47 1.16 8.59
N ALA A 23 17.68 0.49 9.43
CA ALA A 23 16.74 -0.50 8.95
C ALA A 23 15.73 0.25 8.08
N PRO A 24 15.47 -0.20 6.84
CA PRO A 24 14.38 0.37 6.06
C PRO A 24 13.11 0.26 6.91
N VAL A 25 12.46 1.39 7.13
CA VAL A 25 11.10 1.42 7.68
C VAL A 25 10.21 0.72 6.66
N GLU A 26 10.03 -0.58 6.82
CA GLU A 26 8.98 -1.36 6.18
C GLU A 26 7.66 -0.79 6.71
N LEU A 27 7.07 0.12 5.94
CA LEU A 27 5.77 0.71 6.22
C LEU A 27 4.73 -0.40 6.19
N GLY A 28 4.55 -1.03 7.35
CA GLY A 28 3.44 -1.88 7.77
C GLY A 28 2.73 -2.61 6.65
N ALA A 29 3.17 -3.83 6.36
CA ALA A 29 2.23 -4.87 5.98
C ALA A 29 1.14 -4.90 7.06
N GLU A 30 -0.05 -4.39 6.76
CA GLU A 30 -1.23 -4.57 7.62
C GLU A 30 -1.46 -6.08 7.69
N SER A 31 -0.97 -6.70 8.75
CA SER A 31 -0.87 -8.15 8.88
C SER A 31 -2.28 -8.74 8.83
N GLY A 32 -2.66 -9.29 7.68
CA GLY A 32 -3.96 -9.94 7.48
C GLY A 32 -4.69 -9.57 6.17
N ILE A 33 -4.34 -8.47 5.50
CA ILE A 33 -4.95 -8.14 4.20
C ILE A 33 -4.11 -8.64 3.03
N SER A 34 -4.77 -9.05 1.95
CA SER A 34 -4.07 -9.47 0.73
C SER A 34 -3.44 -8.27 0.02
N GLU A 35 -2.39 -8.52 -0.75
CA GLU A 35 -1.75 -7.48 -1.56
C GLU A 35 -2.74 -6.82 -2.54
N GLY A 36 -3.63 -7.61 -3.15
CA GLY A 36 -4.68 -7.09 -4.03
C GLY A 36 -5.66 -6.15 -3.32
N GLU A 37 -6.01 -6.46 -2.08
CA GLU A 37 -6.85 -5.61 -1.24
C GLU A 37 -6.14 -4.30 -0.86
N ARG A 38 -4.86 -4.38 -0.49
CA ARG A 38 -4.04 -3.21 -0.20
C ARG A 38 -3.99 -2.27 -1.40
N ILE A 39 -3.70 -2.80 -2.60
CA ILE A 39 -3.69 -2.03 -3.85
C ILE A 39 -5.06 -1.44 -4.12
N TYR A 40 -6.14 -2.23 -3.98
CA TYR A 40 -7.51 -1.77 -4.20
C TYR A 40 -7.85 -0.58 -3.29
N ARG A 41 -7.54 -0.70 -1.99
CA ARG A 41 -7.76 0.36 -1.00
C ARG A 41 -7.07 1.66 -1.38
N MET A 42 -5.80 1.60 -1.78
CA MET A 42 -5.03 2.80 -2.11
C MET A 42 -5.41 3.44 -3.45
N ASN A 43 -5.80 2.64 -4.45
CA ASN A 43 -5.88 3.12 -5.83
C ASN A 43 -7.30 3.15 -6.41
N CYS A 44 -8.22 2.34 -5.91
CA CYS A 44 -9.50 2.06 -6.60
C CYS A 44 -10.73 2.56 -5.85
N THR A 45 -10.64 2.64 -4.52
CA THR A 45 -11.79 2.97 -3.64
C THR A 45 -12.34 4.38 -3.84
N LEU A 46 -11.53 5.34 -4.30
CA LEU A 46 -12.00 6.69 -4.59
C LEU A 46 -13.14 6.70 -5.63
N CYS A 47 -13.09 5.78 -6.60
CA CYS A 47 -14.09 5.70 -7.67
C CYS A 47 -15.09 4.57 -7.43
N HIS A 48 -14.60 3.42 -6.94
CA HIS A 48 -15.40 2.20 -6.81
C HIS A 48 -15.90 1.95 -5.38
N GLY A 49 -15.41 2.66 -4.36
CA GLY A 49 -15.74 2.40 -2.97
C GLY A 49 -15.09 1.13 -2.42
N THR A 50 -15.14 0.92 -1.11
CA THR A 50 -14.61 -0.28 -0.48
C THR A 50 -15.38 -1.55 -0.87
N ASP A 51 -16.68 -1.42 -1.16
CA ASP A 51 -17.56 -2.52 -1.56
C ASP A 51 -17.73 -2.66 -3.09
N GLY A 52 -17.09 -1.80 -3.87
CA GLY A 52 -17.13 -1.82 -5.33
C GLY A 52 -18.36 -1.14 -5.96
N LYS A 53 -19.20 -0.46 -5.18
CA LYS A 53 -20.50 0.07 -5.64
C LYS A 53 -20.60 1.59 -5.75
N LEU A 54 -19.56 2.34 -5.37
CA LEU A 54 -19.64 3.80 -5.22
C LEU A 54 -20.06 4.54 -6.50
N GLY A 55 -19.52 4.14 -7.65
CA GLY A 55 -19.93 4.69 -8.95
C GLY A 55 -19.51 6.14 -9.21
N PHE A 56 -18.52 6.66 -8.47
CA PHE A 56 -18.06 8.04 -8.63
C PHE A 56 -17.43 8.27 -10.02
N ASN A 57 -17.67 9.44 -10.61
CA ASN A 57 -17.26 9.79 -11.98
C ASN A 57 -17.65 8.76 -13.05
N GLY A 58 -18.81 8.11 -12.88
CA GLY A 58 -19.34 7.13 -13.84
C GLY A 58 -18.67 5.76 -13.75
N ALA A 59 -17.91 5.49 -12.69
CA ALA A 59 -17.39 4.18 -12.39
C ALA A 59 -18.53 3.14 -12.36
N LYS A 60 -18.26 1.93 -12.87
CA LYS A 60 -19.25 0.85 -12.86
C LYS A 60 -19.23 0.12 -11.52
N ASP A 61 -20.39 -0.39 -11.13
CA ASP A 61 -20.54 -1.33 -10.02
C ASP A 61 -19.76 -2.62 -10.32
N LEU A 62 -18.70 -2.86 -9.55
CA LEU A 62 -17.81 -4.00 -9.73
C LEU A 62 -18.46 -5.32 -9.35
N THR A 63 -19.51 -5.28 -8.52
CA THR A 63 -20.25 -6.48 -8.09
C THR A 63 -21.15 -7.04 -9.18
N LYS A 64 -21.43 -6.25 -10.23
CA LYS A 64 -22.25 -6.59 -11.40
C LYS A 64 -21.42 -6.84 -12.67
N SER A 65 -20.10 -6.82 -12.56
CA SER A 65 -19.23 -7.01 -13.71
C SER A 65 -19.36 -8.42 -14.30
N THR A 66 -19.59 -8.49 -15.61
CA THR A 66 -19.61 -9.73 -16.40
C THR A 66 -18.28 -10.01 -17.11
N LEU A 67 -17.28 -9.16 -16.90
CA LEU A 67 -15.98 -9.28 -17.55
C LEU A 67 -15.23 -10.54 -17.08
N THR A 68 -14.51 -11.16 -18.01
CA THR A 68 -13.50 -12.19 -17.72
C THR A 68 -12.33 -11.60 -16.93
N LYS A 69 -11.49 -12.46 -16.33
CA LYS A 69 -10.31 -12.00 -15.58
C LYS A 69 -9.36 -11.21 -16.50
N GLU A 70 -9.19 -11.67 -17.73
CA GLU A 70 -8.30 -11.11 -18.73
C GLU A 70 -8.79 -9.73 -19.19
N GLU A 71 -10.11 -9.58 -19.39
CA GLU A 71 -10.73 -8.28 -19.68
C GLU A 71 -10.62 -7.30 -18.51
N MET A 72 -10.74 -7.78 -17.27
CA MET A 72 -10.53 -6.96 -16.08
C MET A 72 -9.07 -6.49 -15.99
N ILE A 73 -8.10 -7.38 -16.23
CA ILE A 73 -6.67 -7.03 -16.28
C ILE A 73 -6.43 -5.96 -17.34
N ALA A 74 -6.94 -6.16 -18.56
CA ALA A 74 -6.80 -5.18 -19.63
C ALA A 74 -7.44 -3.84 -19.25
N ARG A 75 -8.60 -3.85 -18.58
CA ARG A 75 -9.27 -2.64 -18.12
C ARG A 75 -8.45 -1.86 -17.09
N VAL A 76 -7.87 -2.54 -16.11
CA VAL A 76 -7.01 -1.90 -15.09
C VAL A 76 -5.72 -1.39 -15.74
N ARG A 77 -5.13 -2.20 -16.63
CA ARG A 77 -3.86 -1.87 -17.29
C ARG A 77 -3.97 -0.65 -18.20
N GLU A 78 -4.98 -0.63 -19.07
CA GLU A 78 -5.13 0.39 -20.12
C GLU A 78 -6.11 1.52 -19.75
N GLY A 79 -6.89 1.37 -18.68
CA GLY A 79 -7.96 2.31 -18.34
C GLY A 79 -9.12 2.28 -19.34
N LYS A 80 -10.15 3.10 -19.10
CA LYS A 80 -11.24 3.36 -20.06
C LYS A 80 -12.06 4.58 -19.61
N GLY A 81 -12.28 5.52 -20.52
CA GLY A 81 -13.04 6.73 -20.22
C GLY A 81 -12.35 7.54 -19.12
N THR A 82 -13.02 7.70 -17.98
CA THR A 82 -12.49 8.42 -16.80
C THR A 82 -11.56 7.58 -15.94
N MET A 83 -11.48 6.26 -16.15
CA MET A 83 -10.57 5.38 -15.42
C MET A 83 -9.15 5.49 -16.01
N LEU A 84 -8.19 5.91 -15.17
CA LEU A 84 -6.79 6.07 -15.54
C LEU A 84 -6.13 4.71 -15.87
N PRO A 85 -5.13 4.67 -16.76
CA PRO A 85 -4.33 3.47 -17.00
C PRO A 85 -3.31 3.25 -15.86
N TYR A 86 -3.22 2.02 -15.34
CA TYR A 86 -2.28 1.68 -14.27
C TYR A 86 -1.00 0.97 -14.76
N LYS A 87 -0.83 0.73 -16.07
CA LYS A 87 0.35 0.03 -16.63
C LYS A 87 1.72 0.62 -16.29
N ASN A 88 1.76 1.92 -15.97
CA ASN A 88 2.99 2.63 -15.60
C ASN A 88 3.11 2.85 -14.08
N MET A 89 2.13 2.42 -13.30
CA MET A 89 2.05 2.64 -11.85
C MET A 89 2.09 1.32 -11.06
N LEU A 90 1.59 0.24 -11.65
CA LEU A 90 1.50 -1.09 -11.04
C LEU A 90 2.22 -2.12 -11.90
N SER A 91 2.87 -3.09 -11.26
CA SER A 91 3.44 -4.22 -11.99
C SER A 91 2.32 -5.12 -12.54
N ALA A 92 2.64 -5.99 -13.50
CA ALA A 92 1.67 -6.97 -14.00
C ALA A 92 1.11 -7.86 -12.88
N LYS A 93 1.96 -8.26 -11.92
CA LYS A 93 1.56 -9.05 -10.76
C LYS A 93 0.59 -8.29 -9.84
N ASP A 94 0.82 -7.00 -9.64
CA ASP A 94 -0.04 -6.15 -8.81
C ASP A 94 -1.40 -5.93 -9.47
N ILE A 95 -1.42 -5.76 -10.80
CA ILE A 95 -2.66 -5.69 -11.58
C ILE A 95 -3.45 -7.00 -11.46
N GLU A 96 -2.79 -8.15 -11.54
CA GLU A 96 -3.45 -9.44 -11.32
C GLU A 96 -3.99 -9.58 -9.89
N ALA A 97 -3.22 -9.15 -8.90
CA ALA A 97 -3.61 -9.20 -7.49
C ALA A 97 -4.86 -8.35 -7.22
N VAL A 98 -4.91 -7.10 -7.70
CA VAL A 98 -6.08 -6.23 -7.52
C VAL A 98 -7.31 -6.78 -8.26
N VAL A 99 -7.12 -7.36 -9.44
CA VAL A 99 -8.23 -8.03 -10.15
C VAL A 99 -8.74 -9.24 -9.38
N ALA A 100 -7.86 -10.03 -8.74
CA ALA A 100 -8.27 -11.13 -7.88
C ALA A 100 -9.13 -10.64 -6.70
N HIS A 101 -8.72 -9.55 -6.05
CA HIS A 101 -9.52 -8.93 -4.99
C HIS A 101 -10.89 -8.47 -5.50
N VAL A 102 -10.96 -7.73 -6.62
CA VAL A 102 -12.23 -7.29 -7.23
C VAL A 102 -13.16 -8.47 -7.56
N ARG A 103 -12.60 -9.60 -7.98
CA ARG A 103 -13.38 -10.82 -8.27
C ARG A 103 -13.94 -11.47 -6.99
N SER A 104 -13.26 -11.33 -5.85
CA SER A 104 -13.73 -11.82 -4.56
C SER A 104 -14.83 -10.96 -3.91
N LEU A 105 -15.08 -9.73 -4.42
CA LEU A 105 -16.17 -8.90 -3.92
C LEU A 105 -17.53 -9.60 -4.04
N PRO A 106 -18.42 -9.49 -3.02
CA PRO A 106 -19.74 -10.11 -3.05
C PRO A 106 -20.53 -9.68 -4.29
N LYS A 107 -20.95 -10.65 -5.11
CA LYS A 107 -21.71 -10.36 -6.34
C LYS A 107 -23.15 -10.02 -6.01
N THR A 108 -23.69 -9.00 -6.67
CA THR A 108 -25.12 -8.68 -6.63
C THR A 108 -25.71 -8.95 -8.01
N LYS A 109 -26.84 -9.66 -8.05
CA LYS A 109 -27.59 -9.90 -9.29
C LYS A 109 -28.36 -8.64 -9.70
#